data_AF-A0A401NMN8-F1
#
_entry.id   AF-A0A401NMN8-F1
#
_cell.length_a   1.000
_cell.length_b   1.000
_cell.length_c   1.000
_cell.angle_alpha   90.00
_cell.angle_beta   90.00
_cell.angle_gamma   90.00
#
_symmetry.space_group_name_H-M   'P 1'
#
loop_
_entity.id
_entity.type
_entity.pdbx_description
1 polymer ?
#
loop_
_entity_poly.entity_id
_entity_poly.type
_entity_poly.pdbx_seq_one_letter_code
_entity_poly.pdbx_strand_id
1 'polypeptide(L)'
;MEDGKPVWAPHPLDGFQLGSIIDIGADSLTIEPLNQKNKTFLAPVNQVFPAEEDNKKDVEDNCGLMYLNEATLLNNIRVRYSKDKIYVSNVSLSKLQNVF
;
A
#
# COMPACT_ATOMS: atom_id res chain seq x y z
N MET A 1 -4.23 13.30 8.33
CA MET A 1 -3.29 12.18 8.46
C MET A 1 -2.85 12.16 9.92
N GLU A 2 -2.98 11.02 10.61
CA GLU A 2 -2.47 10.89 11.98
C GLU A 2 -0.95 10.78 11.93
N ASP A 3 -0.26 11.63 12.69
CA ASP A 3 1.21 11.63 12.75
C ASP A 3 1.74 10.24 13.15
N GLY A 4 2.68 9.73 12.36
CA GLY A 4 3.40 8.48 12.65
C GLY A 4 2.77 7.19 12.11
N LYS A 5 1.60 7.23 11.45
CA LYS A 5 1.07 6.04 10.76
C LYS A 5 1.84 5.75 9.46
N PRO A 6 2.17 4.48 9.18
CA PRO A 6 2.85 4.12 7.95
C PRO A 6 1.96 4.39 6.74
N VAL A 7 2.60 4.72 5.63
CA VAL A 7 1.95 4.91 4.32
C VAL A 7 2.58 4.01 3.28
N TRP A 8 1.80 3.64 2.28
CA TRP A 8 2.30 3.03 1.06
C TRP A 8 2.78 4.13 0.11
N ALA A 9 4.02 4.02 -0.34
CA ALA A 9 4.63 4.92 -1.30
C ALA A 9 5.15 4.11 -2.51
N PRO A 10 5.27 4.72 -3.71
CA PRO A 10 5.63 4.01 -4.92
C PRO A 10 7.04 3.41 -4.83
N HIS A 11 7.20 2.20 -5.35
CA HIS A 11 8.48 1.50 -5.47
C HIS A 11 8.63 0.90 -6.88
N PRO A 12 9.76 1.11 -7.58
CA PRO A 12 9.90 0.73 -9.00
C PRO A 12 9.80 -0.78 -9.27
N LEU A 13 10.12 -1.63 -8.29
CA LEU A 13 10.10 -3.09 -8.46
C LEU A 13 8.91 -3.76 -7.75
N ASP A 14 8.51 -3.21 -6.60
CA ASP A 14 7.49 -3.84 -5.75
C ASP A 14 6.09 -3.24 -5.95
N GLY A 15 5.96 -2.22 -6.81
CA GLY A 15 4.77 -1.38 -6.97
C GLY A 15 4.67 -0.37 -5.82
N PHE A 16 4.53 -0.88 -4.60
CA PHE A 16 4.45 -0.08 -3.37
C PHE A 16 5.36 -0.63 -2.26
N GLN A 17 5.83 0.27 -1.41
CA GLN A 17 6.58 -0.03 -0.19
C GLN A 17 6.08 0.80 0.99
N LEU A 18 6.32 0.34 2.20
CA LEU A 18 5.96 1.09 3.42
C LEU A 18 6.99 2.18 3.71
N GLY A 19 6.51 3.34 4.13
CA GLY A 19 7.32 4.45 4.59
C GLY A 19 6.59 5.33 5.59
N SER A 20 7.34 6.28 6.16
CA SER A 20 6.83 7.34 7.02
C SER A 20 6.91 8.68 6.29
N ILE A 21 5.88 9.51 6.41
CA ILE A 21 5.92 10.90 5.93
C ILE A 21 6.75 11.69 6.94
N ILE A 22 7.83 12.32 6.48
CA ILE A 22 8.69 13.16 7.31
C ILE A 22 8.55 14.65 7.00
N ASP A 23 8.02 14.99 5.82
CA ASP A 23 7.75 16.36 5.40
C ASP A 23 6.62 16.40 4.36
N ILE A 24 5.86 17.50 4.34
CA ILE A 24 4.68 17.71 3.50
C ILE A 24 4.91 18.98 2.66
N GLY A 25 5.14 18.80 1.37
CA GLY A 25 5.17 19.88 0.40
C GLY A 25 3.79 20.19 -0.18
N ALA A 26 3.75 21.10 -1.17
CA ALA A 26 2.50 21.49 -1.82
C ALA A 26 1.86 20.35 -2.63
N ASP A 27 2.66 19.67 -3.47
CA ASP A 27 2.18 18.60 -4.37
C ASP A 27 2.87 17.25 -4.14
N SER A 28 3.81 17.19 -3.20
CA SER A 28 4.63 16.02 -2.92
C SER A 28 4.87 15.82 -1.43
N LEU A 29 5.06 14.57 -1.04
CA LEU A 29 5.43 14.15 0.30
C LEU A 29 6.88 13.65 0.30
N THR A 30 7.63 14.00 1.34
CA THR A 30 8.94 13.41 1.58
C THR A 30 8.74 12.15 2.42
N ILE A 31 9.10 11.01 1.84
CA ILE A 31 8.91 9.70 2.44
C ILE A 31 10.26 9.09 2.84
N GLU A 32 10.32 8.57 4.06
CA GLU A 32 11.40 7.69 4.52
C GLU A 32 10.91 6.22 4.48
N PRO A 33 11.47 5.35 3.63
CA PRO A 33 11.11 3.92 3.60
C PRO A 33 11.45 3.22 4.92
N LEU A 34 10.54 2.36 5.40
CA LEU A 34 10.78 1.61 6.64
C LEU A 34 11.91 0.56 6.51
N ASN A 35 12.17 0.08 5.29
CA ASN A 35 13.24 -0.88 4.97
C ASN A 35 14.62 -0.21 4.75
N GLN A 36 14.67 1.11 4.55
CA GLN A 36 15.88 1.86 4.22
C GLN A 36 15.94 3.17 5.01
N LYS A 37 16.22 3.04 6.32
CA LYS A 37 16.40 4.20 7.21
C LYS A 37 17.46 5.17 6.67
N ASN A 38 17.24 6.47 6.87
CA ASN A 38 18.08 7.57 6.43
C ASN A 38 18.14 7.78 4.90
N LYS A 39 17.31 7.09 4.12
CA LYS A 39 17.09 7.44 2.71
C LYS A 39 15.70 8.05 2.59
N THR A 40 15.61 9.15 1.88
CA THR A 40 14.35 9.84 1.65
C THR A 40 14.15 10.03 0.15
N PHE A 41 12.90 10.09 -0.25
CA PHE A 41 12.53 10.40 -1.63
C PHE A 41 11.22 11.17 -1.67
N LEU A 42 10.97 11.88 -2.77
CA LEU A 42 9.74 12.62 -3.00
C LEU A 42 8.74 11.73 -3.74
N ALA A 43 7.50 11.70 -3.25
CA ALA A 43 6.39 11.03 -3.90
C ALA A 43 5.22 12.01 -4.08
N PRO A 44 4.55 12.03 -5.25
CA PRO A 44 3.32 12.81 -5.43
C PRO A 44 2.24 12.41 -4.42
N VAL A 45 1.47 13.37 -3.89
CA VAL A 45 0.43 13.09 -2.87
C VAL A 45 -0.59 12.04 -3.38
N ASN A 46 -0.93 12.07 -4.66
CA ASN A 46 -1.89 11.14 -5.28
C ASN A 46 -1.34 9.71 -5.50
N GLN A 47 -0.05 9.47 -5.22
CA GLN A 47 0.58 8.15 -5.30
C GLN A 47 0.94 7.58 -3.92
N VAL A 48 0.58 8.29 -2.84
CA VAL A 48 0.79 7.85 -1.47
C VAL A 48 -0.54 7.48 -0.84
N PHE A 49 -0.62 6.27 -0.29
CA PHE A 49 -1.85 5.71 0.26
C PHE A 49 -1.71 5.39 1.74
N PRO A 50 -2.77 5.51 2.54
CA PRO A 50 -2.73 5.05 3.93
C PRO A 50 -2.51 3.53 3.99
N ALA A 51 -1.61 3.09 4.88
CA ALA A 51 -1.39 1.67 5.15
C ALA A 51 -2.15 1.22 6.41
N GLU A 52 -2.42 -0.08 6.49
CA GLU A 52 -2.96 -0.67 7.71
C GLU A 52 -1.87 -0.79 8.79
N GLU A 53 -2.28 -0.87 10.06
CA GLU A 53 -1.34 -1.06 11.16
C GLU A 53 -0.71 -2.46 11.12
N ASP A 54 -1.53 -3.49 10.86
CA ASP A 54 -1.07 -4.85 10.62
C ASP A 54 -1.00 -5.13 9.11
N ASN A 55 0.21 -5.03 8.55
CA ASN A 55 0.47 -5.31 7.13
C ASN A 55 0.76 -6.80 6.86
N LYS A 56 0.75 -7.67 7.87
CA LYS A 56 1.00 -9.12 7.74
C LYS A 56 -0.28 -9.95 7.77
N LYS A 57 -1.41 -9.35 8.14
CA LYS A 57 -2.72 -10.00 8.02
C LYS A 57 -3.14 -10.13 6.55
N ASP A 58 -3.96 -11.13 6.29
CA ASP A 58 -4.71 -11.26 5.05
C ASP A 58 -6.21 -11.26 5.34
N VAL A 59 -6.99 -10.81 4.36
CA VAL A 59 -8.45 -10.91 4.37
C VAL A 59 -8.93 -11.64 3.11
N GLU A 60 -9.99 -12.45 3.24
CA GLU A 60 -10.59 -13.15 2.10
C GLU A 60 -11.52 -12.24 1.29
N ASP A 61 -12.28 -11.41 1.99
CA ASP A 61 -13.09 -10.34 1.41
C ASP A 61 -12.34 -9.01 1.54
N ASN A 62 -11.95 -8.43 0.41
CA ASN A 62 -11.25 -7.15 0.38
C ASN A 62 -12.10 -6.00 0.95
N CYS A 63 -13.43 -6.14 1.03
CA CYS A 63 -14.29 -5.16 1.71
C CYS A 63 -14.00 -5.06 3.22
N GLY A 64 -13.34 -6.07 3.80
CA GLY A 64 -12.91 -6.06 5.19
C GLY A 64 -11.60 -5.29 5.45
N LEU A 65 -10.94 -4.75 4.41
CA LEU A 65 -9.76 -3.89 4.58
C LEU A 65 -10.18 -2.55 5.21
N MET A 66 -9.38 -2.05 6.17
CA MET A 66 -9.61 -0.74 6.78
C MET A 66 -9.41 0.37 5.75
N TYR A 67 -8.37 0.23 4.92
CA TYR A 67 -8.06 1.14 3.84
C TYR A 67 -8.10 0.37 2.51
N LEU A 68 -9.25 0.40 1.86
CA LEU A 68 -9.40 -0.18 0.53
C LEU A 68 -8.80 0.75 -0.53
N ASN A 69 -7.52 0.54 -0.83
CA ASN A 69 -6.77 1.20 -1.90
C ASN A 69 -5.90 0.18 -2.66
N GLU A 70 -5.34 0.60 -3.78
CA GLU A 70 -4.55 -0.26 -4.69
C GLU A 70 -3.34 -0.89 -4.00
N ALA A 71 -2.65 -0.13 -3.12
CA ALA A 71 -1.47 -0.61 -2.41
C ALA A 71 -1.82 -1.65 -1.32
N THR A 72 -2.86 -1.40 -0.53
CA THR A 72 -3.36 -2.37 0.46
C THR A 72 -3.87 -3.64 -0.21
N LEU A 73 -4.55 -3.51 -1.35
CA LEU A 73 -5.02 -4.65 -2.15
C LEU A 73 -3.85 -5.50 -2.65
N LEU A 74 -2.82 -4.86 -3.22
CA LEU A 74 -1.60 -5.54 -3.66
C LEU A 74 -0.92 -6.27 -2.49
N ASN A 75 -0.82 -5.64 -1.32
CA ASN A 75 -0.27 -6.27 -0.13
C ASN A 75 -1.09 -7.49 0.32
N ASN A 76 -2.42 -7.38 0.35
CA ASN A 76 -3.30 -8.51 0.70
C ASN A 76 -3.05 -9.71 -0.23
N ILE A 77 -2.99 -9.46 -1.55
CA ILE A 77 -2.70 -10.50 -2.54
C ILE A 77 -1.32 -11.13 -2.30
N ARG A 78 -0.28 -10.32 -2.03
CA ARG A 78 1.08 -10.81 -1.75
C ARG A 78 1.13 -11.70 -0.50
N VAL A 79 0.47 -11.28 0.59
CA VAL A 79 0.40 -12.06 1.84
C VAL A 79 -0.40 -13.35 1.65
N ARG A 80 -1.48 -13.33 0.86
CA ARG A 80 -2.24 -14.54 0.55
C ARG A 80 -1.47 -15.51 -0.31
N TYR A 81 -0.76 -15.00 -1.32
CA TYR A 81 0.06 -15.80 -2.22
C TYR A 81 1.16 -16.53 -1.45
N SER A 82 1.82 -15.88 -0.48
CA SER A 82 2.83 -16.54 0.37
C SER A 82 2.27 -17.59 1.33
N LYS A 83 0.95 -17.68 1.47
CA LYS A 83 0.22 -18.67 2.26
C LYS A 83 -0.54 -19.69 1.39
N ASP A 84 -0.23 -19.76 0.09
CA ASP A 84 -0.90 -20.62 -0.91
C ASP A 84 -2.42 -20.37 -1.06
N LYS A 85 -2.90 -19.18 -0.65
CA LYS A 85 -4.32 -18.79 -0.73
C LYS A 85 -4.62 -18.01 -2.03
N ILE A 86 -4.54 -18.69 -3.16
CA ILE A 86 -4.64 -18.07 -4.49
C ILE A 86 -6.05 -17.62 -4.92
N TYR A 87 -7.10 -18.00 -4.18
CA TYR A 87 -8.46 -17.58 -4.48
C TYR A 87 -8.74 -16.18 -3.91
N VAL A 88 -9.00 -15.24 -4.82
CA VAL A 88 -9.59 -13.93 -4.54
C VAL A 88 -11.04 -13.99 -5.00
N SER A 89 -12.00 -13.61 -4.14
CA SER A 89 -13.42 -13.70 -4.48
C SER A 89 -13.76 -12.93 -5.77
N ASN A 90 -14.67 -13.50 -6.57
CA ASN A 90 -15.01 -13.09 -7.95
C ASN A 90 -15.47 -11.62 -8.15
N VAL A 91 -15.70 -10.87 -7.07
CA VAL A 91 -16.31 -9.52 -7.12
C VAL A 91 -15.29 -8.39 -7.27
N SER A 92 -14.00 -8.60 -6.96
CA SER A 92 -12.97 -7.54 -7.07
C SER A 92 -12.21 -7.48 -8.41
N LEU A 93 -12.27 -8.51 -9.26
CA LEU A 93 -11.54 -8.56 -10.53
C LEU A 93 -12.08 -7.59 -11.60
N SER A 94 -13.37 -7.26 -11.57
CA SER A 94 -13.98 -6.34 -12.54
C SER A 94 -13.48 -4.89 -12.40
N LYS A 95 -12.96 -4.49 -11.23
CA LYS A 95 -12.31 -3.19 -11.05
C LYS A 95 -10.85 -3.17 -11.51
N LEU A 96 -10.17 -4.31 -11.55
CA LEU A 96 -8.79 -4.44 -12.04
C LEU A 96 -8.71 -4.63 -13.57
N GLN A 97 -9.78 -5.09 -14.22
CA GLN A 97 -9.85 -5.19 -15.69
C GLN A 97 -9.88 -3.82 -16.42
N ASN A 98 -9.99 -2.71 -15.70
CA ASN A 98 -9.83 -1.36 -16.25
C ASN A 98 -8.44 -0.76 -15.99
N VAL A 99 -7.52 -1.52 -15.40
CA VAL A 99 -6.15 -1.10 -15.07
C VAL A 99 -5.10 -1.86 -15.89
N PHE A 100 -5.53 -2.79 -16.76
CA PHE A 100 -4.69 -3.41 -17.80
C PHE A 100 -5.27 -3.13 -19.18
#